data_AF-A0A949BFD1-F1
#
_entry.id   AF-A0A949BFD1-F1
#
_cell.length_a   1.000
_cell.length_b   1.000
_cell.length_c   1.000
_cell.angle_alpha   90.00
_cell.angle_beta   90.00
_cell.angle_gamma   90.00
#
_symmetry.space_group_name_H-M   'P 1'
#
loop_
_entity.id
_entity.type
_entity.pdbx_description
1 polymer ?
#
loop_
_entity_poly.entity_id
_entity_poly.type
_entity_poly.pdbx_seq_one_letter_code
_entity_poly.pdbx_strand_id
1 'polypeptide(L)'
;MNYSKFKKGMAGLLVFSMCLMCVPVFAFADSSDDEWGGTDKALHFTVSCGISILSYKYYRKNTEWSKGGSRAAAFATTLAVGAVKEFIDDEFNWKDMGADALGALVGIGFTVRF
;
A
#
# COMPACT_ATOMS: atom_id res chain seq x y z
N MET A 1 -17.72 15.58 20.99
CA MET A 1 -16.79 14.94 20.04
C MET A 1 -17.55 13.89 19.23
N ASN A 2 -17.57 14.01 17.90
CA ASN A 2 -18.48 13.22 17.05
C ASN A 2 -17.96 11.78 16.93
N TYR A 3 -18.65 10.82 17.54
CA TYR A 3 -18.19 9.43 17.71
C TYR A 3 -17.84 8.74 16.37
N SER A 4 -18.49 9.15 15.28
CA SER A 4 -18.19 8.64 13.93
C SER A 4 -16.86 9.15 13.36
N LYS A 5 -16.44 10.38 13.68
CA LYS A 5 -15.16 10.94 13.23
C LYS A 5 -13.98 10.28 13.97
N PHE A 6 -14.17 9.96 15.25
CA PHE A 6 -13.16 9.28 16.06
C PHE A 6 -12.91 7.84 15.59
N LYS A 7 -13.97 7.05 15.31
CA LYS A 7 -13.82 5.71 14.69
C LYS A 7 -13.13 5.75 13.34
N LYS A 8 -13.47 6.73 12.48
CA LYS A 8 -12.83 6.91 11.16
C LYS A 8 -11.32 7.20 11.27
N GLY A 9 -10.92 8.02 12.24
CA GLY A 9 -9.50 8.30 12.53
C GLY A 9 -8.75 7.07 13.03
N MET A 10 -9.31 6.35 14.02
CA MET A 10 -8.71 5.11 14.54
C MET A 10 -8.62 4.02 13.47
N ALA A 11 -9.60 3.95 12.57
CA ALA A 11 -9.64 2.98 11.50
C ALA A 11 -8.53 3.20 10.47
N GLY A 12 -8.30 4.45 10.07
CA GLY A 12 -7.14 4.81 9.24
C GLY A 12 -5.82 4.50 9.93
N LEU A 13 -5.73 4.75 11.23
CA LEU A 13 -4.53 4.50 12.04
C LEU A 13 -4.22 3.00 12.18
N LEU A 14 -5.24 2.15 12.24
CA LEU A 14 -5.09 0.69 12.29
C LEU A 14 -4.62 0.10 10.95
N VAL A 15 -5.16 0.56 9.81
CA VAL A 15 -4.66 0.13 8.49
C VAL A 15 -3.23 0.59 8.30
N PHE A 16 -2.94 1.85 8.63
CA PHE A 16 -1.58 2.39 8.56
C PHE A 16 -0.62 1.59 9.44
N SER A 17 -1.00 1.28 10.69
CA SER A 17 -0.20 0.45 11.60
C SER A 17 -0.04 -1.00 11.13
N MET A 18 -1.05 -1.58 10.48
CA MET A 18 -0.99 -2.95 9.95
C MET A 18 -0.14 -3.02 8.68
N CYS A 19 -0.19 -2.00 7.82
CA CYS A 19 0.68 -1.89 6.65
C CYS A 19 2.14 -1.59 7.04
N LEU A 20 2.37 -0.82 8.11
CA LEU A 20 3.70 -0.61 8.70
C LEU A 20 4.36 -1.91 9.19
N MET A 21 3.57 -2.90 9.63
CA MET A 21 4.11 -4.23 9.97
C MET A 21 4.55 -5.06 8.74
N CYS A 22 4.19 -4.65 7.52
CA CYS A 22 4.66 -5.29 6.29
C CYS A 22 6.00 -4.72 5.81
N VAL A 23 6.46 -3.58 6.33
CA VAL A 23 7.75 -2.95 5.97
C VAL A 23 8.96 -3.89 6.07
N PRO A 24 9.07 -4.78 7.09
CA PRO A 24 10.20 -5.73 7.17
C PRO A 24 10.23 -6.75 6.04
N VAL A 25 9.09 -7.04 5.38
CA VAL A 25 9.04 -7.99 4.27
C VAL A 25 9.81 -7.47 3.05
N PHE A 26 9.86 -6.15 2.88
CA PHE A 26 10.60 -5.50 1.79
C PHE A 26 12.11 -5.42 2.08
N ALA A 27 12.51 -5.37 3.36
CA ALA A 27 13.92 -5.28 3.76
C ALA A 27 14.73 -6.58 3.52
N PHE A 28 14.06 -7.69 3.20
CA PHE A 28 14.73 -8.96 2.82
C PHE A 28 14.95 -9.09 1.32
N ALA A 29 14.49 -8.14 0.51
CA ALA A 29 14.68 -8.17 -0.92
C ALA A 29 16.10 -7.69 -1.25
N ASP A 30 16.88 -8.58 -1.86
CA ASP A 30 18.30 -8.39 -2.15
C ASP A 30 18.49 -7.29 -3.23
N SER A 31 19.23 -6.23 -2.91
CA SER A 31 19.46 -5.05 -3.74
C SER A 31 20.43 -5.28 -4.91
N SER A 32 20.87 -6.53 -5.11
CA SER A 32 21.86 -6.90 -6.12
C SER A 32 21.32 -6.99 -7.55
N ASP A 33 19.99 -7.10 -7.74
CA ASP A 33 19.32 -7.10 -9.04
C ASP A 33 18.42 -5.87 -9.20
N ASP A 34 19.05 -4.71 -9.34
CA ASP A 34 18.38 -3.42 -9.51
C ASP A 34 17.77 -3.25 -10.93
N GLU A 35 17.36 -4.35 -11.56
CA GLU A 35 16.65 -4.37 -12.83
C GLU A 35 15.14 -4.39 -12.59
N TRP A 36 14.37 -3.82 -13.51
CA TRP A 36 12.90 -3.85 -13.45
C TRP A 36 12.30 -5.26 -13.42
N GLY A 37 13.06 -6.28 -13.85
CA GLY A 37 12.67 -7.68 -13.84
C GLY A 37 13.16 -8.48 -12.63
N GLY A 38 13.82 -7.83 -11.66
CA GLY A 38 14.38 -8.49 -10.49
C GLY A 38 13.32 -9.04 -9.53
N THR A 39 13.71 -10.05 -8.75
CA THR A 39 12.87 -10.66 -7.71
C THR A 39 12.38 -9.62 -6.70
N ASP A 40 13.23 -8.64 -6.41
CA ASP A 40 12.94 -7.51 -5.52
C ASP A 40 11.75 -6.67 -6.02
N LYS A 41 11.76 -6.24 -7.29
CA LYS A 41 10.63 -5.49 -7.89
C LYS A 41 9.34 -6.30 -7.93
N ALA A 42 9.44 -7.61 -8.13
CA ALA A 42 8.28 -8.50 -8.09
C ALA A 42 7.67 -8.62 -6.68
N LEU A 43 8.50 -8.60 -5.63
CA LEU A 43 8.05 -8.55 -4.23
C LEU A 43 7.36 -7.22 -3.93
N HIS A 44 7.99 -6.09 -4.29
CA HIS A 44 7.38 -4.77 -4.18
C HIS A 44 6.00 -4.71 -4.82
N PHE A 45 5.91 -5.13 -6.09
CA PHE A 45 4.65 -5.22 -6.82
C PHE A 45 3.60 -6.10 -6.13
N THR A 46 3.98 -7.32 -5.72
CA THR A 46 3.03 -8.31 -5.18
C THR A 46 2.50 -7.88 -3.81
N VAL A 47 3.40 -7.41 -2.93
CA VAL A 47 3.00 -6.94 -1.61
C VAL A 47 2.14 -5.67 -1.72
N SER A 48 2.52 -4.72 -2.58
CA SER A 48 1.73 -3.52 -2.83
C SER A 48 0.34 -3.83 -3.42
N CYS A 49 0.24 -4.83 -4.29
CA CYS A 49 -1.06 -5.33 -4.77
C CYS A 49 -1.93 -5.85 -3.61
N GLY A 50 -1.36 -6.69 -2.73
CA GLY A 50 -2.06 -7.22 -1.56
C GLY A 50 -2.50 -6.12 -0.59
N ILE A 51 -1.59 -5.20 -0.25
CA ILE A 51 -1.88 -4.04 0.62
C ILE A 51 -3.02 -3.21 0.05
N SER A 52 -3.01 -2.94 -1.26
CA SER A 52 -4.03 -2.12 -1.89
C SER A 52 -5.41 -2.78 -1.88
N ILE A 53 -5.50 -4.09 -2.15
CA ILE A 53 -6.74 -4.86 -2.06
C ILE A 53 -7.29 -4.87 -0.64
N LEU A 54 -6.44 -5.14 0.35
CA LEU A 54 -6.83 -5.20 1.76
C LEU A 54 -7.27 -3.82 2.27
N SER A 55 -6.50 -2.77 1.97
CA SER A 55 -6.81 -1.38 2.28
C SER A 55 -8.15 -0.97 1.67
N TYR A 56 -8.41 -1.30 0.40
CA TYR A 56 -9.69 -1.02 -0.24
C TYR A 56 -10.84 -1.73 0.48
N LYS A 57 -10.73 -3.04 0.74
CA LYS A 57 -11.77 -3.81 1.45
C LYS A 57 -12.03 -3.21 2.84
N TYR A 58 -10.97 -2.80 3.52
CA TYR A 58 -11.07 -2.14 4.80
C TYR A 58 -11.83 -0.82 4.69
N TYR A 59 -11.44 0.08 3.78
CA TYR A 59 -12.11 1.36 3.60
C TYR A 59 -13.57 1.19 3.19
N ARG A 60 -13.87 0.21 2.33
CA ARG A 60 -15.25 -0.11 1.94
C ARG A 60 -16.11 -0.58 3.11
N LYS A 61 -15.53 -1.31 4.08
CA LYS A 61 -16.27 -1.85 5.23
C LYS A 61 -16.39 -0.85 6.38
N ASN A 62 -15.41 0.02 6.56
CA ASN A 62 -15.28 0.87 7.74
C ASN A 62 -15.51 2.36 7.48
N THR A 63 -15.72 2.77 6.23
CA THR A 63 -15.99 4.17 5.85
C THR A 63 -17.25 4.26 4.99
N GLU A 64 -17.86 5.44 5.00
CA GLU A 64 -19.00 5.77 4.13
C GLU A 64 -18.54 6.35 2.79
N TRP A 65 -17.26 6.16 2.43
CA TRP A 65 -16.71 6.70 1.20
C TRP A 65 -17.30 6.01 -0.04
N SER A 66 -17.38 6.77 -1.13
CA SER A 66 -17.73 6.23 -2.43
C SER A 66 -16.72 5.15 -2.84
N LYS A 67 -17.09 4.25 -3.78
CA LYS A 67 -16.15 3.25 -4.31
C LYS A 67 -14.87 3.91 -4.82
N GLY A 68 -14.99 5.05 -5.51
CA GLY A 68 -13.84 5.85 -5.97
C GLY A 68 -13.01 6.39 -4.81
N GLY A 69 -13.63 6.94 -3.77
CA GLY A 69 -12.93 7.45 -2.58
C GLY A 69 -12.17 6.36 -1.83
N SER A 70 -12.76 5.17 -1.65
CA SER A 70 -12.07 4.03 -1.03
C SER A 70 -10.90 3.52 -1.87
N ARG A 71 -10.98 3.57 -3.20
CA ARG A 71 -9.87 3.20 -4.10
C ARG A 71 -8.74 4.20 -4.03
N ALA A 72 -9.05 5.50 -4.08
CA ALA A 72 -8.06 6.56 -3.97
C ALA A 72 -7.33 6.49 -2.61
N ALA A 73 -8.07 6.26 -1.53
CA ALA A 73 -7.48 6.07 -0.21
C ALA A 73 -6.57 4.83 -0.15
N ALA A 74 -7.04 3.68 -0.68
CA ALA A 74 -6.22 2.47 -0.74
C ALA A 74 -4.92 2.67 -1.55
N PHE A 75 -5.02 3.37 -2.68
CA PHE A 75 -3.86 3.73 -3.50
C PHE A 75 -2.87 4.58 -2.71
N ALA A 76 -3.35 5.68 -2.12
CA ALA A 76 -2.54 6.63 -1.38
C ALA A 76 -1.87 5.97 -0.17
N THR A 77 -2.59 5.10 0.56
CA THR A 77 -2.03 4.35 1.67
C THR A 77 -0.93 3.38 1.21
N THR A 78 -1.14 2.69 0.10
CA THR A 78 -0.13 1.77 -0.44
C THR A 78 1.13 2.52 -0.85
N LEU A 79 1.00 3.64 -1.57
CA LEU A 79 2.13 4.49 -1.94
C LEU A 79 2.83 5.11 -0.74
N ALA A 80 2.07 5.52 0.28
CA ALA A 80 2.67 6.07 1.50
C ALA A 80 3.51 5.02 2.23
N VAL A 81 3.10 3.75 2.21
CA VAL A 81 3.86 2.65 2.81
C VAL A 81 5.16 2.41 2.03
N GLY A 82 5.10 2.34 0.70
CA GLY A 82 6.29 2.25 -0.15
C GLY A 82 7.25 3.43 0.05
N ALA A 83 6.72 4.66 0.05
CA ALA A 83 7.49 5.87 0.30
C ALA A 83 8.20 5.86 1.67
N VAL A 84 7.53 5.36 2.71
CA VAL A 84 8.13 5.25 4.05
C VAL A 84 9.26 4.23 4.06
N LYS A 85 9.12 3.09 3.37
CA LYS A 85 10.21 2.10 3.21
C LYS A 85 11.42 2.75 2.53
N GLU A 86 11.22 3.39 1.38
CA GLU A 86 12.31 4.04 0.63
C GLU A 86 12.97 5.20 1.39
N PHE A 87 12.27 5.80 2.36
CA PHE A 87 12.83 6.82 3.24
C PHE A 87 13.63 6.25 4.42
N ILE A 88 13.37 4.99 4.78
CA ILE A 88 14.12 4.26 5.81
C ILE A 88 15.39 3.66 5.22
N ASP A 89 15.38 3.29 3.93
CA ASP A 89 16.55 2.79 3.22
C ASP A 89 17.60 3.89 3.01
N ASP A 90 18.88 3.50 2.93
CA ASP A 90 20.00 4.43 2.78
C ASP A 90 19.96 5.20 1.45
N GLU A 91 19.36 4.62 0.40
CA GLU A 91 19.16 5.23 -0.91
C GLU A 91 17.71 5.04 -1.39
N PHE A 92 17.08 6.14 -1.82
CA PHE A 92 15.73 6.10 -2.37
C PHE A 92 15.73 5.52 -3.79
N ASN A 93 15.06 4.38 -4.00
CA ASN A 93 14.95 3.72 -5.29
C ASN A 93 13.62 4.02 -5.99
N TRP A 94 13.69 4.81 -7.06
CA TRP A 94 12.52 5.14 -7.87
C TRP A 94 11.89 3.94 -8.58
N LYS A 95 12.66 2.86 -8.82
CA LYS A 95 12.13 1.63 -9.44
C LYS A 95 11.27 0.85 -8.45
N ASP A 96 11.64 0.81 -7.17
CA ASP A 96 10.85 0.18 -6.10
C ASP A 96 9.53 0.92 -5.90
N MET A 97 9.62 2.24 -5.80
CA MET A 97 8.43 3.10 -5.74
C MET A 97 7.53 2.94 -6.98
N GLY A 98 8.14 2.72 -8.16
CA GLY A 98 7.43 2.40 -9.40
C GLY A 98 6.72 1.04 -9.35
N ALA A 99 7.40 0.00 -8.85
CA ALA A 99 6.82 -1.32 -8.65
C ALA A 99 5.67 -1.31 -7.64
N ASP A 100 5.80 -0.53 -6.56
CA ASP A 100 4.73 -0.32 -5.58
C ASP A 100 3.51 0.37 -6.20
N ALA A 101 3.73 1.41 -7.01
CA ALA A 101 2.67 2.09 -7.73
C ALA A 101 1.92 1.17 -8.70
N LEU A 102 2.65 0.36 -9.48
CA LEU A 102 2.07 -0.62 -10.39
C LEU A 102 1.27 -1.70 -9.64
N GLY A 103 1.84 -2.23 -8.55
CA GLY A 103 1.16 -3.20 -7.69
C GLY A 103 -0.13 -2.64 -7.12
N ALA A 104 -0.10 -1.41 -6.61
CA ALA A 104 -1.27 -0.73 -6.07
C ALA A 104 -2.37 -0.50 -7.12
N LEU A 105 -1.99 -0.08 -8.33
CA LEU A 105 -2.94 0.11 -9.44
C LEU A 105 -3.60 -1.21 -9.85
N VAL A 106 -2.81 -2.28 -9.99
CA VAL A 106 -3.32 -3.61 -10.33
C VAL A 106 -4.25 -4.12 -9.23
N GLY A 107 -3.86 -3.97 -7.96
CA GLY A 107 -4.70 -4.33 -6.82
C GLY A 107 -6.05 -3.63 -6.86
N ILE A 108 -6.08 -2.31 -7.09
CA ILE A 108 -7.32 -1.56 -7.26
C ILE A 108 -8.12 -2.03 -8.48
N GLY A 109 -7.45 -2.30 -9.60
CA GLY A 109 -8.07 -2.85 -10.81
C GLY A 109 -8.83 -4.16 -10.53
N PHE A 110 -8.23 -5.07 -9.75
CA PHE A 110 -8.92 -6.28 -9.29
C PHE A 110 -10.19 -5.97 -8.49
N THR A 111 -10.19 -4.90 -7.69
CA THR A 111 -11.39 -4.46 -6.94
C THR A 111 -12.46 -3.75 -7.78
N VAL A 112 -12.22 -3.54 -9.08
CA VAL A 112 -13.26 -3.06 -10.02
C VAL A 112 -14.19 -4.19 -10.44
N ARG A 113 -13.72 -5.44 -10.40
CA ARG A 113 -14.44 -6.62 -10.87
C ARG A 113 -15.40 -7.21 -9.83
N PHE A 114 -15.29 -6.80 -8.56
CA PHE A 114 -16.05 -7.29 -7.41
C PHE A 114 -16.72 -6.13 -6.66
#